data_AF-A0A661ZS36-F1
#
_entry.id   AF-A0A661ZS36-F1
#
_cell.length_a   1.000
_cell.length_b   1.000
_cell.length_c   1.000
_cell.angle_alpha   90.00
_cell.angle_beta   90.00
_cell.angle_gamma   90.00
#
_symmetry.space_group_name_H-M   'P 1'
#
loop_
_entity.id
_entity.type
_entity.pdbx_description
1 polymer ?
#
loop_
_entity_poly.entity_id
_entity_poly.type
_entity_poly.pdbx_seq_one_letter_code
_entity_poly.pdbx_strand_id
1 'polypeptide(L)'
;MQTKIRIIISIMLIIPLLISSCAVEDDNNVDPSDARDAYVGTWDVTESCSKDAYSVQIVADPNNDDRVLIKNFWLIGYQEAAPYAVIDDDIISIPIQSILNDGSLEVHGTGTLNKDKITWYYEINDGADLYSCSATYEKK
;
A
#
# COMPACT_ATOMS: atom_id res chain seq x y z
N MET A 1 -13.88 17.12 -84.85
CA MET A 1 -13.01 18.19 -84.32
C MET A 1 -12.66 17.80 -82.89
N GLN A 2 -11.53 17.12 -82.64
CA GLN A 2 -10.32 17.68 -81.98
C GLN A 2 -10.72 18.73 -80.90
N THR A 3 -10.42 18.56 -79.62
CA THR A 3 -9.08 18.85 -79.07
C THR A 3 -8.89 18.27 -77.66
N LYS A 4 -7.66 17.84 -77.38
CA LYS A 4 -7.11 17.38 -76.09
C LYS A 4 -6.70 18.58 -75.22
N ILE A 5 -6.87 18.53 -73.88
CA ILE A 5 -6.09 19.25 -72.83
C ILE A 5 -6.35 18.48 -71.51
N ARG A 6 -5.43 17.67 -70.96
CA ARG A 6 -4.20 17.89 -70.16
C ARG A 6 -4.42 18.43 -68.72
N ILE A 7 -4.41 17.48 -67.77
CA ILE A 7 -3.71 17.42 -66.46
C ILE A 7 -3.68 18.70 -65.60
N ILE A 8 -4.15 18.63 -64.35
CA ILE A 8 -3.34 18.91 -63.14
C ILE A 8 -3.98 18.24 -61.92
N ILE A 9 -3.11 17.54 -61.22
CA ILE A 9 -3.25 16.80 -59.97
C ILE A 9 -3.38 17.81 -58.82
N SER A 10 -4.41 17.70 -57.97
CA SER A 10 -4.34 18.31 -56.64
C SER A 10 -4.94 17.39 -55.59
N ILE A 11 -3.99 16.71 -54.95
CA ILE A 11 -4.04 15.99 -53.69
C ILE A 11 -4.68 16.86 -52.62
N MET A 12 -5.77 16.39 -52.02
CA MET A 12 -5.98 16.58 -50.58
C MET A 12 -6.82 15.42 -50.05
N LEU A 13 -6.12 14.28 -49.92
CA LEU A 13 -6.54 13.12 -49.17
C LEU A 13 -6.43 13.48 -47.68
N ILE A 14 -7.55 13.73 -47.02
CA ILE A 14 -7.62 13.71 -45.55
C ILE A 14 -8.55 12.56 -45.18
N ILE A 15 -7.96 11.37 -45.12
CA ILE A 15 -8.55 10.22 -44.44
C ILE A 15 -8.09 10.35 -42.98
N PRO A 16 -9.01 10.48 -42.01
CA PRO A 16 -8.63 10.47 -40.61
C PRO A 16 -8.04 9.08 -40.28
N LEU A 17 -6.78 9.07 -39.84
CA LEU A 17 -6.18 7.89 -39.24
C LEU A 17 -7.02 7.52 -38.01
N LEU A 18 -7.68 6.37 -38.11
CA LEU A 18 -8.19 5.63 -36.98
C LEU A 18 -6.98 5.21 -36.15
N ILE A 19 -6.63 5.99 -35.13
CA ILE A 19 -5.78 5.54 -34.04
C ILE A 19 -6.58 4.51 -33.24
N SER A 20 -6.58 3.27 -33.73
CA SER A 20 -6.82 2.08 -32.93
C SER A 20 -5.67 1.98 -31.93
N SER A 21 -5.81 2.68 -30.80
CA SER A 21 -5.00 2.39 -29.61
C SER A 21 -5.49 1.06 -29.06
N CYS A 22 -5.06 -0.04 -29.67
CA CYS A 22 -4.87 -1.26 -28.90
C CYS A 22 -3.76 -0.91 -27.92
N ALA A 23 -4.15 -0.54 -26.69
CA ALA A 23 -3.26 -0.74 -25.57
C ALA A 23 -2.76 -2.17 -25.71
N VAL A 24 -1.44 -2.33 -25.69
CA VAL A 24 -0.84 -3.63 -25.43
C VAL A 24 -1.37 -3.98 -24.05
N GLU A 25 -2.38 -4.85 -24.00
CA GLU A 25 -2.64 -5.61 -22.78
C GLU A 25 -1.38 -6.44 -22.62
N ASP A 26 -0.50 -5.95 -21.74
CA ASP A 26 0.64 -6.72 -21.27
C ASP A 26 0.04 -7.95 -20.60
N ASP A 27 0.06 -9.06 -21.34
CA ASP A 27 -0.37 -10.38 -20.93
C ASP A 27 0.63 -10.96 -19.91
N ASN A 28 0.85 -10.22 -18.84
CA ASN A 28 1.32 -10.71 -17.57
C ASN A 28 0.11 -10.80 -16.64
N ASN A 29 -0.90 -11.56 -17.07
CA ASN A 29 -1.95 -12.05 -16.17
C ASN A 29 -1.37 -13.19 -15.30
N VAL A 30 -0.29 -12.87 -14.58
CA VAL A 30 -0.04 -13.47 -13.27
C VAL A 30 -1.14 -12.85 -12.42
N ASP A 31 -2.07 -13.67 -11.96
CA ASP A 31 -3.04 -13.26 -10.94
C ASP A 31 -2.29 -12.38 -9.93
N PRO A 32 -2.61 -11.07 -9.81
CA PRO A 32 -1.79 -10.20 -8.99
C PRO A 32 -1.82 -10.80 -7.59
N SER A 33 -0.69 -11.35 -7.16
CA SER A 33 -0.51 -11.79 -5.78
C SER A 33 -1.03 -10.63 -4.94
N ASP A 34 -2.01 -10.91 -4.08
CA ASP A 34 -2.61 -9.89 -3.26
C ASP A 34 -1.48 -9.14 -2.56
N ALA A 35 -1.40 -7.81 -2.73
CA ALA A 35 -0.29 -7.02 -2.20
C ALA A 35 -0.14 -7.22 -0.68
N ARG A 36 -1.22 -7.62 0.00
CA ARG A 36 -1.27 -7.96 1.43
C ARG A 36 -0.51 -9.24 1.76
N ASP A 37 -0.37 -10.20 0.85
CA ASP A 37 0.26 -11.51 1.10
C ASP A 37 1.69 -11.37 1.61
N ALA A 38 2.41 -10.35 1.13
CA ALA A 38 3.76 -10.04 1.58
C ALA A 38 3.81 -9.64 3.08
N TYR A 39 2.74 -9.03 3.59
CA TYR A 39 2.61 -8.50 4.95
C TYR A 39 1.92 -9.46 5.92
N VAL A 40 0.95 -10.26 5.44
CA VAL A 40 0.19 -11.19 6.29
C VAL A 40 1.12 -12.21 6.95
N GLY A 41 0.95 -12.40 8.26
CA GLY A 41 1.77 -13.31 9.04
C GLY A 41 1.91 -12.91 10.50
N THR A 42 2.75 -13.67 11.21
CA THR A 42 3.17 -13.32 12.58
C THR A 42 4.58 -12.74 12.51
N TRP A 43 4.79 -11.65 13.23
CA TRP A 43 6.05 -10.91 13.21
C TRP A 43 6.58 -10.72 14.63
N ASP A 44 7.88 -10.92 14.83
CA ASP A 44 8.58 -10.53 16.05
C ASP A 44 9.00 -9.07 15.97
N VAL A 45 8.73 -8.33 17.05
CA VAL A 45 8.90 -6.89 17.12
C VAL A 45 10.02 -6.53 18.09
N THR A 46 10.92 -5.67 17.62
CA THR A 46 11.86 -4.91 18.45
C THR A 46 11.63 -3.43 18.18
N GLU A 47 11.43 -2.62 19.22
CA GLU A 47 11.13 -1.18 19.07
C GLU A 47 11.91 -0.31 20.06
N SER A 48 12.04 0.99 19.75
CA SER A 48 12.79 1.94 20.57
C SER A 48 12.02 2.44 21.81
N CYS A 49 10.68 2.41 21.75
CA CYS A 49 9.80 2.96 22.77
C CYS A 49 9.41 1.96 23.87
N SER A 50 9.55 0.66 23.60
CA SER A 50 9.36 -0.40 24.56
C SER A 50 10.65 -1.20 24.72
N LYS A 51 10.88 -1.74 25.92
CA LYS A 51 12.01 -2.64 26.19
C LYS A 51 11.68 -4.10 25.95
N ASP A 52 10.41 -4.41 25.73
CA ASP A 52 9.94 -5.78 25.61
C ASP A 52 9.89 -6.19 24.14
N ALA A 53 10.46 -7.36 23.85
CA ALA A 53 10.20 -8.04 22.58
C ALA A 53 8.81 -8.67 22.64
N TYR A 54 8.00 -8.43 21.61
CA TYR A 54 6.65 -8.97 21.51
C TYR A 54 6.37 -9.43 20.08
N SER A 55 5.22 -10.07 19.87
CA SER A 55 4.79 -10.45 18.53
C SER A 55 3.50 -9.75 18.16
N VAL A 56 3.38 -9.42 16.88
CA VAL A 56 2.14 -8.93 16.26
C VAL A 56 1.61 -9.96 15.26
N GLN A 57 0.32 -9.88 14.97
CA GLN A 57 -0.29 -10.60 13.87
C GLN A 57 -0.82 -9.61 12.84
N ILE A 58 -0.31 -9.65 11.62
CA ILE A 58 -0.82 -8.89 10.49
C ILE A 58 -1.79 -9.78 9.71
N VAL A 59 -3.00 -9.28 9.49
CA VAL A 59 -4.05 -9.98 8.71
C VAL A 59 -4.59 -9.06 7.62
N ALA A 60 -5.07 -9.63 6.52
CA ALA A 60 -5.77 -8.88 5.48
C ALA A 60 -7.04 -8.23 6.04
N ASP A 61 -7.34 -6.98 5.65
CA ASP A 61 -8.62 -6.34 5.94
C ASP A 61 -9.72 -6.94 5.04
N PRO A 62 -10.73 -7.63 5.58
CA PRO A 62 -11.77 -8.27 4.75
C PRO A 62 -12.64 -7.27 3.98
N ASN A 63 -12.54 -5.98 4.28
CA ASN A 63 -13.34 -4.93 3.65
C ASN A 63 -12.53 -4.06 2.67
N ASN A 64 -11.22 -4.29 2.55
CA ASN A 64 -10.35 -3.46 1.70
C ASN A 64 -9.10 -4.22 1.26
N ASP A 65 -8.90 -4.29 -0.06
CA ASP A 65 -7.83 -5.09 -0.68
C ASP A 65 -6.44 -4.43 -0.62
N ASP A 66 -6.37 -3.15 -0.27
CA ASP A 66 -5.11 -2.42 -0.11
C ASP A 66 -4.72 -2.24 1.36
N ARG A 67 -5.40 -2.93 2.29
CA ARG A 67 -5.20 -2.76 3.73
C ARG A 67 -4.95 -4.06 4.48
N VAL A 68 -4.17 -3.92 5.54
CA VAL A 68 -3.98 -4.95 6.57
C VAL A 68 -4.32 -4.39 7.95
N LEU A 69 -4.68 -5.28 8.87
CA LEU A 69 -4.91 -4.97 10.28
C LEU A 69 -3.74 -5.53 11.10
N ILE A 70 -3.12 -4.69 11.93
CA ILE A 70 -1.94 -5.05 12.74
C ILE A 70 -2.37 -5.29 14.18
N LYS A 71 -2.59 -6.55 14.57
CA LYS A 71 -3.04 -6.90 15.91
C LYS A 71 -1.90 -6.88 16.91
N ASN A 72 -2.21 -6.50 18.16
CA ASN A 72 -1.25 -6.34 19.25
C ASN A 72 -0.16 -5.30 18.94
N PHE A 73 -0.45 -4.32 18.08
CA PHE A 73 0.44 -3.21 17.78
C PHE A 73 0.82 -2.48 19.08
N TRP A 74 2.10 -2.17 19.28
CA TRP A 74 2.58 -1.49 20.48
C TRP A 74 2.23 -2.23 21.80
N LEU A 75 2.09 -3.56 21.74
CA LEU A 75 1.80 -4.43 22.88
C LEU A 75 0.49 -4.10 23.64
N ILE A 76 -0.46 -3.41 23.01
CA ILE A 76 -1.74 -3.05 23.64
C ILE A 76 -2.67 -4.26 23.88
N GLY A 77 -2.35 -5.41 23.30
CA GLY A 77 -3.13 -6.64 23.37
C GLY A 77 -3.94 -6.92 22.10
N TYR A 78 -4.32 -8.19 21.92
CA TYR A 78 -5.05 -8.67 20.74
C TYR A 78 -6.55 -8.34 20.73
N GLN A 79 -7.07 -7.90 21.87
CA GLN A 79 -8.48 -7.53 22.08
C GLN A 79 -8.78 -6.04 21.84
N GLU A 80 -7.75 -5.21 21.73
CA GLU A 80 -7.88 -3.79 21.39
C GLU A 80 -8.06 -3.59 19.88
N ALA A 81 -8.39 -2.37 19.48
CA ALA A 81 -8.58 -2.03 18.08
C ALA A 81 -7.25 -2.11 17.32
N ALA A 82 -7.13 -3.08 16.42
CA ALA A 82 -5.96 -3.19 15.55
C ALA A 82 -5.95 -2.02 14.55
N PRO A 83 -4.86 -1.22 14.47
CA PRO A 83 -4.77 -0.21 13.43
C PRO A 83 -4.82 -0.87 12.05
N TYR A 84 -5.51 -0.21 11.12
CA TYR A 84 -5.38 -0.53 9.71
C TYR A 84 -4.18 0.21 9.12
N ALA A 85 -3.48 -0.45 8.20
CA ALA A 85 -2.40 0.13 7.44
C ALA A 85 -2.65 -0.06 5.94
N VAL A 86 -2.37 0.96 5.15
CA VAL A 86 -2.53 1.01 3.70
C VAL A 86 -1.20 0.64 3.03
N ILE A 87 -1.25 -0.25 2.05
CA ILE A 87 -0.09 -0.73 1.30
C ILE A 87 0.02 0.03 -0.03
N ASP A 88 1.24 0.42 -0.37
CA ASP A 88 1.63 1.04 -1.64
C ASP A 88 3.01 0.50 -2.03
N ASP A 89 3.04 -0.52 -2.88
CA ASP A 89 4.23 -1.33 -3.19
C ASP A 89 4.93 -1.86 -1.92
N ASP A 90 6.21 -1.52 -1.72
CA ASP A 90 7.01 -1.88 -0.54
C ASP A 90 6.75 -0.95 0.66
N ILE A 91 5.89 0.07 0.51
CA ILE A 91 5.56 1.02 1.58
C ILE A 91 4.24 0.61 2.24
N ILE A 92 4.21 0.69 3.57
CA ILE A 92 3.01 0.48 4.37
C ILE A 92 2.81 1.68 5.29
N SER A 93 1.60 2.20 5.39
CA SER A 93 1.31 3.43 6.15
C SER A 93 0.11 3.27 7.07
N ILE A 94 0.28 3.67 8.33
CA ILE A 94 -0.80 3.77 9.31
C ILE A 94 -1.25 5.24 9.28
N PRO A 95 -2.43 5.57 8.73
CA PRO A 95 -2.98 6.91 8.87
C PRO A 95 -3.40 7.16 10.32
N ILE A 96 -3.59 8.44 10.67
CA ILE A 96 -4.04 8.86 12.00
C ILE A 96 -5.34 8.14 12.38
N GLN A 97 -5.29 7.39 13.49
CA GLN A 97 -6.42 6.65 14.03
C GLN A 97 -6.22 6.33 15.51
N SER A 98 -7.33 6.09 16.24
CA SER A 98 -7.28 5.60 17.62
C SER A 98 -7.26 4.07 17.67
N ILE A 99 -6.42 3.49 18.53
CA ILE A 99 -6.21 2.02 18.61
C ILE A 99 -6.61 1.38 19.95
N LEU A 100 -6.99 2.18 20.94
CA LEU A 100 -7.70 1.66 22.11
C LEU A 100 -9.21 1.73 21.88
N ASN A 101 -9.93 0.75 22.43
CA ASN A 101 -11.40 0.69 22.33
C ASN A 101 -12.10 1.92 22.93
N ASP A 102 -11.45 2.64 23.85
CA ASP A 102 -11.93 3.89 24.44
C ASP A 102 -11.52 5.15 23.65
N GLY A 103 -10.72 4.99 22.59
CA GLY A 103 -10.26 6.05 21.70
C GLY A 103 -9.07 6.86 22.23
N SER A 104 -8.48 6.52 23.38
CA SER A 104 -7.51 7.37 24.09
C SER A 104 -6.08 7.36 23.54
N LEU A 105 -5.74 6.40 22.67
CA LEU A 105 -4.40 6.28 22.08
C LEU A 105 -4.45 6.45 20.58
N GLU A 106 -3.83 7.51 20.07
CA GLU A 106 -3.73 7.82 18.64
C GLU A 106 -2.38 7.36 18.08
N VAL A 107 -2.40 6.82 16.87
CA VAL A 107 -1.20 6.38 16.13
C VAL A 107 -1.22 6.87 14.69
N HIS A 108 -0.05 7.14 14.15
CA HIS A 108 0.20 7.19 12.72
C HIS A 108 1.67 6.85 12.42
N GLY A 109 1.97 6.42 11.21
CA GLY A 109 3.34 6.09 10.84
C GLY A 109 3.51 5.49 9.47
N THR A 110 4.75 5.21 9.11
CA THR A 110 5.13 4.57 7.85
C THR A 110 6.14 3.47 8.10
N GLY A 111 6.09 2.46 7.26
CA GLY A 111 7.02 1.35 7.25
C GLY A 111 7.44 1.03 5.83
N THR A 112 8.58 0.37 5.71
CA THR A 112 9.09 -0.17 4.45
C THR A 112 9.36 -1.64 4.61
N LEU A 113 8.78 -2.44 3.71
CA LEU A 113 9.02 -3.86 3.59
C LEU A 113 10.33 -4.10 2.83
N ASN A 114 11.12 -5.04 3.32
CA ASN A 114 12.24 -5.60 2.60
C ASN A 114 12.32 -7.10 2.92
N LYS A 115 11.80 -7.93 2.01
CA LYS A 115 11.62 -9.38 2.22
C LYS A 115 10.82 -9.64 3.49
N ASP A 116 11.38 -10.38 4.44
CA ASP A 116 10.74 -10.77 5.70
C ASP A 116 10.99 -9.77 6.84
N LYS A 117 11.25 -8.50 6.50
CA LYS A 117 11.51 -7.44 7.48
C LYS A 117 10.74 -6.17 7.14
N ILE A 118 9.98 -5.63 8.10
CA ILE A 118 9.39 -4.30 8.00
C ILE A 118 10.14 -3.37 8.96
N THR A 119 10.62 -2.24 8.44
CA THR A 119 11.21 -1.17 9.26
C THR A 119 10.20 -0.04 9.38
N TRP A 120 9.79 0.26 10.61
CA TRP A 120 8.76 1.23 10.94
C TRP A 120 9.32 2.49 11.57
N TYR A 121 8.67 3.61 11.27
CA TYR A 121 8.73 4.87 11.99
C TYR A 121 7.30 5.34 12.24
N TYR A 122 6.91 5.48 13.51
CA TYR A 122 5.55 5.86 13.88
C TYR A 122 5.55 6.74 15.12
N GLU A 123 4.44 7.46 15.32
CA GLU A 123 4.20 8.24 16.52
C GLU A 123 2.98 7.70 17.27
N ILE A 124 3.07 7.72 18.60
CA ILE A 124 1.99 7.42 19.54
C ILE A 124 1.69 8.66 20.36
N ASN A 125 0.42 9.03 20.45
CA ASN A 125 -0.07 10.05 21.37
C ASN A 125 -1.07 9.41 22.34
N ASP A 126 -0.71 9.34 23.62
CA ASP A 126 -1.56 8.76 24.69
C ASP A 126 -2.48 9.80 25.36
N GLY A 127 -2.54 11.01 24.80
CA GLY A 127 -3.27 12.16 25.34
C GLY A 127 -2.47 12.99 26.36
N ALA A 128 -1.31 12.51 26.80
CA ALA A 128 -0.41 13.25 27.69
C ALA A 128 0.94 13.51 27.02
N ASP A 129 1.53 12.50 26.40
CA ASP A 129 2.86 12.50 25.80
C ASP A 129 2.81 12.04 24.33
N LEU A 130 3.77 12.53 23.54
CA LEU A 130 4.01 12.12 22.17
C LEU A 130 5.31 11.30 22.11
N TYR A 131 5.21 10.07 21.65
CA TYR A 131 6.35 9.15 21.50
C TYR A 131 6.66 8.95 20.02
N SER A 132 7.87 9.26 19.60
CA SER A 132 8.37 8.91 18.26
C SER A 132 9.16 7.60 18.34
N CYS A 133 8.69 6.59 17.62
CA CYS A 133 9.17 5.22 17.73
C CYS A 133 9.73 4.74 16.40
N SER A 134 10.83 3.99 16.46
CA SER A 134 11.30 3.15 15.37
C SER A 134 11.19 1.68 15.78
N ALA A 135 10.70 0.83 14.88
CA ALA A 135 10.58 -0.59 15.14
C ALA A 135 11.05 -1.44 13.95
N THR A 136 11.52 -2.65 14.24
CA THR A 136 11.81 -3.67 13.25
C THR A 136 10.90 -4.86 13.52
N TYR A 137 10.16 -5.27 12.50
CA TYR A 137 9.31 -6.44 12.52
C TYR A 137 9.99 -7.50 11.65
N GLU A 138 10.24 -8.68 12.19
CA GLU A 138 10.82 -9.82 11.47
C GLU A 138 9.80 -10.95 11.36
N LYS A 139 9.56 -11.46 10.14
CA LYS A 139 8.56 -12.50 9.87
C LYS A 139 9.02 -13.84 10.44
N LYS A 140 8.08 -14.57 11.06
CA LYS A 140 8.32 -15.93 11.59
C LYS A 140 8.28 -17.01 10.52
#